data_AF-A0A6J4K4C4-F1
#
_entry.id   AF-A0A6J4K4C4-F1
#
_cell.length_a   1.000
_cell.length_b   1.000
_cell.length_c   1.000
_cell.angle_alpha   90.00
_cell.angle_beta   90.00
_cell.angle_gamma   90.00
#
_symmetry.space_group_name_H-M   'P 1'
#
loop_
_entity.id
_entity.type
_entity.pdbx_description
1 polymer ?
#
loop_
_entity_poly.entity_id
_entity_poly.type
_entity_poly.pdbx_seq_one_letter_code
_entity_poly.pdbx_strand_id
1 'polypeptide(L)'
;MTPGVVAMLAGLFAVPAALLWAGHRLRRRPARWRAAFWGALIAHVAAGLVALVAAMVPPAEWAPDDRWRGFLGFWLLLVAPVLDAVAGAVVRRSDASGR
;
A
#
# COMPACT_ATOMS: atom_id res chain seq x y z
N MET A 1 -1.44 12.46 19.25
CA MET A 1 -1.11 11.25 18.45
C MET A 1 0.22 11.49 17.77
N THR A 2 1.11 10.48 17.71
CA THR A 2 2.35 10.60 16.94
C THR A 2 2.05 10.48 15.43
N PRO A 3 2.86 11.08 14.54
CA PRO A 3 2.65 11.01 13.09
C PRO A 3 2.59 9.57 12.57
N GLY A 4 3.38 8.66 13.15
CA GLY A 4 3.34 7.23 12.81
C GLY A 4 1.99 6.57 13.12
N VAL A 5 1.40 6.83 14.29
CA VAL A 5 0.08 6.26 14.62
C VAL A 5 -0.99 6.75 13.64
N VAL A 6 -0.94 8.02 13.23
CA VAL A 6 -1.87 8.56 12.23
C VAL A 6 -1.68 7.88 10.87
N ALA A 7 -0.43 7.72 10.41
CA ALA A 7 -0.12 7.04 9.16
C ALA A 7 -0.58 5.57 9.19
N MET A 8 -0.42 4.88 10.32
CA MET A 8 -0.91 3.51 10.51
C MET A 8 -2.42 3.43 10.38
N LEU A 9 -3.15 4.29 11.07
CA LEU A 9 -4.61 4.31 11.04
C LEU A 9 -5.12 4.66 9.64
N ALA A 10 -4.49 5.62 8.96
CA ALA A 10 -4.80 5.93 7.57
C ALA A 10 -4.52 4.73 6.66
N GLY A 11 -3.37 4.08 6.81
CA GLY A 11 -3.03 2.85 6.10
C GLY A 11 -4.05 1.74 6.33
N LEU A 12 -4.47 1.51 7.58
CA LEU A 12 -5.34 0.40 7.95
C LEU A 12 -6.81 0.62 7.57
N PHE A 13 -7.30 1.86 7.58
CA PHE A 13 -8.71 2.16 7.37
C PHE A 13 -8.97 2.93 6.07
N ALA A 14 -8.22 4.00 5.83
CA ALA A 14 -8.47 4.87 4.67
C ALA A 14 -8.06 4.20 3.36
N VAL A 15 -6.94 3.46 3.33
CA VAL A 15 -6.50 2.76 2.12
C VAL A 15 -7.46 1.65 1.69
N PRO A 16 -7.90 0.71 2.57
CA PRO A 16 -8.91 -0.27 2.20
C PRO A 16 -10.25 0.33 1.77
N ALA A 17 -10.69 1.40 2.46
CA ALA A 17 -11.91 2.11 2.07
C ALA A 17 -11.79 2.72 0.66
N ALA A 18 -10.64 3.34 0.36
CA ALA A 18 -10.35 3.88 -0.97
C ALA A 18 -10.28 2.77 -2.03
N LEU A 19 -9.65 1.62 -1.71
CA LEU A 19 -9.58 0.47 -2.61
C LEU A 19 -10.98 -0.13 -2.87
N LEU A 20 -11.80 -0.31 -1.85
CA LEU A 20 -13.18 -0.79 -2.00
C LEU A 20 -14.01 0.15 -2.89
N TRP A 21 -13.93 1.45 -2.62
CA TRP A 21 -14.61 2.47 -3.41
C TRP A 21 -14.11 2.47 -4.87
N ALA A 22 -12.80 2.36 -5.08
CA ALA A 22 -12.20 2.29 -6.41
C ALA A 22 -12.66 1.02 -7.14
N GLY A 23 -12.66 -0.14 -6.47
CA GLY A 23 -13.11 -1.42 -6.99
C GLY A 23 -14.56 -1.35 -7.50
N HIS A 24 -15.44 -0.69 -6.75
CA HIS A 24 -16.84 -0.49 -7.18
C HIS A 24 -16.93 0.37 -8.46
N ARG A 25 -16.10 1.41 -8.58
CA ARG A 25 -16.07 2.30 -9.75
C ARG A 25 -15.35 1.74 -10.96
N LEU A 26 -14.61 0.64 -10.82
CA LEU A 26 -13.76 0.10 -11.88
C LEU A 26 -14.47 -0.79 -12.91
N ARG A 27 -15.75 -1.14 -12.72
CA ARG A 27 -16.47 -2.12 -13.56
C ARG A 27 -16.41 -1.84 -15.07
N ARG A 28 -16.47 -0.56 -15.48
CA ARG A 28 -16.41 -0.13 -16.92
C ARG A 28 -15.11 0.60 -17.31
N ARG A 29 -14.06 0.53 -16.49
CA ARG A 29 -12.80 1.28 -16.74
C ARG A 29 -11.81 0.49 -17.59
N PRO A 30 -10.93 1.17 -18.36
CA PRO A 30 -10.00 0.52 -19.26
C PRO A 30 -8.88 -0.23 -18.51
N ALA A 31 -8.22 -1.13 -19.22
CA ALA A 31 -7.20 -2.06 -18.70
C ALA A 31 -6.14 -1.41 -17.78
N ARG A 32 -5.67 -0.20 -18.12
CA ARG A 32 -4.71 0.56 -17.29
C ARG A 32 -5.18 0.78 -15.84
N TRP A 33 -6.46 1.12 -15.65
CA TRP A 33 -7.01 1.39 -14.32
C TRP A 33 -7.13 0.10 -13.51
N ARG A 34 -7.48 -1.01 -14.18
CA ARG A 34 -7.53 -2.33 -13.55
C ARG A 34 -6.13 -2.77 -13.08
N ALA A 35 -5.08 -2.52 -13.88
CA ALA A 35 -3.71 -2.86 -13.49
C ALA A 35 -3.23 -2.02 -12.31
N ALA A 36 -3.45 -0.70 -12.32
CA ALA A 36 -3.15 0.17 -11.19
C ALA A 36 -3.86 -0.29 -9.91
N PHE A 37 -5.16 -0.62 -10.01
CA PHE A 37 -5.93 -1.11 -8.88
C PHE A 37 -5.40 -2.43 -8.31
N TRP A 38 -5.11 -3.41 -9.18
CA TRP A 38 -4.61 -4.71 -8.73
C TRP A 38 -3.21 -4.61 -8.13
N GLY A 39 -2.34 -3.78 -8.72
CA GLY A 39 -1.02 -3.51 -8.14
C GLY A 39 -1.14 -2.89 -6.74
N ALA A 40 -1.96 -1.84 -6.61
CA ALA A 40 -2.22 -1.20 -5.32
C ALA A 40 -2.74 -2.20 -4.27
N LEU A 41 -3.69 -3.05 -4.65
CA LEU A 41 -4.28 -4.05 -3.75
C LEU A 41 -3.24 -5.08 -3.31
N ILE A 42 -2.45 -5.64 -4.24
CA ILE A 42 -1.41 -6.63 -3.94
C ILE A 42 -0.36 -6.02 -3.01
N ALA A 43 0.13 -4.82 -3.34
CA ALA A 43 1.13 -4.13 -2.53
C ALA A 43 0.60 -3.80 -1.13
N HIS A 44 -0.68 -3.42 -0.99
CA HIS A 44 -1.28 -3.16 0.32
C HIS A 44 -1.38 -4.45 1.16
N VAL A 45 -1.81 -5.56 0.57
CA VAL A 45 -1.87 -6.86 1.28
C VAL A 45 -0.48 -7.31 1.71
N ALA A 46 0.52 -7.20 0.83
CA ALA A 46 1.91 -7.52 1.16
C ALA A 46 2.46 -6.63 2.29
N ALA A 47 2.19 -5.32 2.24
CA ALA A 47 2.53 -4.40 3.31
C ALA A 47 1.86 -4.76 4.64
N GLY A 48 0.62 -5.26 4.60
CA GLY A 48 -0.08 -5.80 5.76
C GLY A 48 0.65 -6.97 6.42
N LEU A 49 1.17 -7.90 5.62
CA LEU A 49 1.96 -9.03 6.13
C LEU A 49 3.26 -8.53 6.78
N VAL A 50 3.96 -7.58 6.16
CA VAL A 50 5.18 -6.99 6.73
C VAL A 50 4.89 -6.26 8.04
N ALA A 51 3.82 -5.47 8.09
CA ALA A 51 3.40 -4.77 9.29
C ALA A 51 3.01 -5.76 10.41
N LEU A 52 2.34 -6.86 10.09
CA LEU A 52 2.02 -7.92 11.04
C LEU A 52 3.27 -8.57 11.61
N VAL A 53 4.24 -8.94 10.76
CA VAL A 53 5.53 -9.51 11.20
C VAL A 53 6.26 -8.51 12.11
N ALA A 54 6.33 -7.24 11.72
CA ALA A 54 6.96 -6.20 12.53
C ALA A 54 6.26 -6.02 13.89
N ALA A 55 4.94 -6.18 13.96
CA ALA A 55 4.17 -6.10 15.19
C ALA A 55 4.37 -7.30 16.13
N MET A 56 4.78 -8.45 15.60
CA MET A 56 5.10 -9.64 16.39
C MET A 56 6.47 -9.55 17.07
N VAL A 57 7.36 -8.67 16.61
CA VAL A 57 8.68 -8.46 17.21
C VAL A 57 8.54 -7.60 18.48
N PRO A 58 8.97 -8.10 19.66
CA PRO A 58 8.85 -7.37 20.92
C PRO A 58 9.50 -5.99 20.85
N PRO A 59 8.91 -4.95 21.47
CA PRO A 59 9.47 -3.60 21.45
C PRO A 59 10.93 -3.49 21.94
N ALA A 60 11.35 -4.41 22.82
CA ALA A 60 12.71 -4.45 23.38
C ALA A 60 13.78 -4.95 22.39
N GLU A 61 13.38 -5.65 21.33
CA GLU A 61 14.30 -6.13 20.29
C GLU A 61 14.56 -5.07 19.21
N TRP A 62 13.76 -4.01 19.17
CA TRP A 62 13.99 -2.85 18.30
C TRP A 62 14.98 -1.91 18.97
N ALA A 63 15.94 -1.38 18.21
CA ALA A 63 16.86 -0.39 18.76
C ALA A 63 16.09 0.86 19.27
N PRO A 64 16.58 1.56 20.31
CA PRO A 64 15.89 2.73 20.87
C PRO A 64 15.61 3.84 19.84
N ASP A 65 16.50 3.99 18.85
CA ASP A 65 16.39 4.97 17.75
C ASP A 65 15.87 4.34 16.44
N ASP A 66 15.29 3.14 16.50
CA ASP A 66 15.00 2.36 15.31
C ASP A 66 13.80 2.92 14.53
N ARG A 67 14.13 3.63 13.44
CA ARG A 67 13.16 4.20 12.51
C ARG A 67 12.47 3.12 11.68
N TRP A 68 13.04 1.92 11.58
CA TRP A 68 12.49 0.84 10.76
C TRP A 68 11.17 0.32 11.31
N ARG A 69 11.00 0.24 12.63
CA ARG A 69 9.71 -0.15 13.23
C ARG A 69 8.59 0.78 12.79
N GLY A 70 8.89 2.08 12.82
CA GLY A 70 7.94 3.10 12.42
C GLY A 70 7.67 3.08 10.91
N PHE A 71 8.69 2.88 10.09
CA PHE A 71 8.53 2.82 8.65
C PHE A 71 7.73 1.58 8.21
N LEU A 72 8.13 0.39 8.65
CA LEU A 72 7.52 -0.89 8.28
C LEU A 72 6.11 -1.06 8.84
N GLY A 73 5.88 -0.63 10.08
CA GLY A 73 4.58 -0.74 10.74
C GLY A 73 3.58 0.37 10.39
N PHE A 74 4.05 1.59 10.08
CA PHE A 74 3.16 2.75 9.96
C PHE A 74 3.07 3.36 8.57
N TRP A 75 4.17 3.44 7.83
CA TRP A 75 4.21 4.14 6.54
C TRP A 75 4.05 3.21 5.34
N LEU A 76 4.53 1.97 5.45
CA LEU A 76 4.52 1.00 4.36
C LEU A 76 3.10 0.73 3.84
N LEU A 77 2.11 0.63 4.73
CA LEU A 77 0.70 0.44 4.41
C LEU A 77 0.11 1.56 3.53
N LEU A 78 0.67 2.77 3.65
CA LEU A 78 0.22 3.95 2.92
C LEU A 78 0.97 4.11 1.58
N VAL A 79 2.29 3.93 1.60
CA VAL A 79 3.16 4.24 0.46
C VAL A 79 3.18 3.12 -0.57
N ALA A 80 3.26 1.86 -0.15
CA ALA A 80 3.35 0.71 -1.06
C ALA A 80 2.20 0.65 -2.08
N PRO A 81 0.91 0.74 -1.68
CA PRO A 81 -0.19 0.75 -2.64
C PRO A 81 -0.13 1.90 -3.64
N VAL A 82 0.32 3.08 -3.23
CA VAL A 82 0.42 4.25 -4.12
C VAL A 82 1.51 4.04 -5.16
N LEU A 83 2.68 3.57 -4.74
CA LEU A 83 3.80 3.30 -5.64
C LEU A 83 3.42 2.22 -6.67
N ASP A 84 2.77 1.15 -6.23
CA ASP A 84 2.40 0.05 -7.12
C ASP A 84 1.21 0.41 -8.03
N ALA A 85 0.29 1.28 -7.56
CA ALA A 85 -0.73 1.87 -8.43
C ALA A 85 -0.10 2.64 -9.59
N VAL A 86 0.92 3.45 -9.31
CA VAL A 86 1.64 4.23 -10.32
C VAL A 86 2.41 3.29 -11.25
N ALA A 87 3.15 2.33 -10.71
CA ALA A 87 3.88 1.34 -11.49
C ALA A 87 2.94 0.56 -12.43
N GLY A 88 1.83 0.02 -11.91
CA GLY A 88 0.84 -0.70 -12.70
C GLY A 88 0.15 0.16 -13.78
N ALA A 89 0.01 1.47 -13.54
CA ALA A 89 -0.51 2.40 -14.55
C ALA A 89 0.50 2.69 -15.67
N VAL A 90 1.79 2.79 -15.33
CA VAL A 90 2.88 3.15 -16.26
C VAL A 90 3.31 1.95 -17.10
N VAL A 91 3.61 0.80 -16.47
CA VAL A 91 4.12 -0.39 -17.15
C VAL A 91 3.16 -0.87 -18.23
N ARG A 92 1.85 -0.86 -17.96
CA ARG A 92 0.84 -1.31 -18.92
C ARG A 92 0.53 -0.29 -20.03
N ARG A 93 1.01 0.95 -19.88
CA ARG A 93 0.94 1.97 -20.94
C ARG A 93 1.93 1.64 -22.05
N SER A 94 3.09 1.10 -21.68
CA SER A 94 4.17 0.69 -22.59
C SER A 94 3.74 -0.45 -23.52
N ASP A 95 2.97 -1.41 -23.00
CA ASP A 95 2.45 -2.55 -23.79
C ASP A 95 1.40 -2.15 -24.84
N ALA A 96 0.74 -1.00 -24.66
CA ALA A 96 -0.33 -0.53 -25.53
C ALA A 96 0.16 0.37 -26.68
N SER A 97 1.37 0.93 -26.60
CA SER A 97 1.97 1.75 -27.67
C SER A 97 2.91 0.98 -28.59
N GLY A 98 3.18 -0.29 -28.32
CA GLY A 98 4.08 -1.15 -29.08
C GLY A 98 3.39 -2.17 -30.00
N ARG A 99 2.08 -2.04 -30.25
CA ARG A 99 1.33 -2.88 -31.19
C ARG A 99 0.69 -2.05 -32.29
#